data_AF-W0HHH6-F1
#
_entry.id   AF-W0HHH6-F1
#
_cell.length_a   1.000
_cell.length_b   1.000
_cell.length_c   1.000
_cell.angle_alpha   90.00
_cell.angle_beta   90.00
_cell.angle_gamma   90.00
#
_symmetry.space_group_name_H-M   'P 1'
#
loop_
_entity.id
_entity.type
_entity.pdbx_description
1 polymer ?
#
loop_
_entity_poly.entity_id
_entity_poly.type
_entity_poly.pdbx_seq_one_letter_code
_entity_poly.pdbx_strand_id
1 'polypeptide(L)'
;MDFDSKPSCWSFAKRGALSVFRHIVSVFQAIPRGLALLVRCRTAPCSLDIRISGLMTKTPQTARTLRYLDHLVKETDIGWADVNDDNPERLCDQVARRSYSRNVLTAALEGQSFNACTRMLAHLEGEYGQHLRGVLDFAAEQVGQTEEDPVKVSTAYKYPLFVEDLIIALHERLGCYDVLVDPGADIRRYRDLTSRDIKALSCVGIGADTLTANA
;
A
#
# COMPACT_ATOMS: atom_id res chain seq x y z
N MET A 1 -0.03 47.37 31.93
CA MET A 1 -0.66 46.26 31.20
C MET A 1 -1.02 46.82 29.85
N ASP A 2 -0.28 46.45 28.81
CA ASP A 2 -0.74 46.58 27.43
C ASP A 2 -0.05 45.47 26.62
N PHE A 3 -0.89 44.67 25.98
CA PHE A 3 -0.51 43.48 25.22
C PHE A 3 -0.16 43.90 23.79
N ASP A 4 1.12 43.73 23.44
CA ASP A 4 1.60 43.78 22.06
C ASP A 4 0.92 42.68 21.22
N SER A 5 0.16 43.10 20.21
CA SER A 5 -0.49 42.21 19.24
C SER A 5 0.52 41.81 18.15
N LYS A 6 1.07 40.60 18.24
CA LYS A 6 1.86 39.96 17.17
C LYS A 6 0.98 39.58 15.97
N PRO A 7 1.52 39.58 14.74
CA PRO A 7 0.79 39.20 13.54
C PRO A 7 0.41 37.71 13.56
N SER A 8 -0.83 37.42 13.17
CA SER A 8 -1.46 36.10 13.31
C SER A 8 -0.82 35.06 12.39
N CYS A 9 -0.34 33.98 13.03
CA CYS A 9 0.21 32.74 12.46
C CYS A 9 -0.77 32.00 11.50
N TRP A 10 -1.99 32.52 11.37
CA TRP A 10 -3.10 31.92 10.61
C TRP A 10 -3.05 32.18 9.10
N SER A 11 -2.30 33.17 8.63
CA SER A 11 -2.21 33.48 7.18
C SER A 11 -1.17 32.63 6.42
N PHE A 12 -0.25 31.97 7.14
CA PHE A 12 0.74 31.05 6.57
C PHE A 12 0.22 29.61 6.51
N ALA A 13 -0.49 29.15 7.53
CA ALA A 13 -1.10 27.80 7.55
C ALA A 13 -2.11 27.60 6.40
N LYS A 14 -2.90 28.63 6.06
CA LYS A 14 -3.87 28.57 4.94
C LYS A 14 -3.19 28.48 3.56
N ARG A 15 -2.01 29.10 3.38
CA ARG A 15 -1.27 29.05 2.12
C ARG A 15 -0.56 27.70 1.93
N GLY A 16 -0.04 27.10 3.00
CA GLY A 16 0.52 25.74 2.98
C GLY A 16 -0.53 24.69 2.61
N ALA A 17 -1.71 24.74 3.25
CA ALA A 17 -2.79 23.80 2.97
C ALA A 17 -3.34 23.90 1.52
N LEU A 18 -3.50 25.13 0.99
CA LEU A 18 -3.94 25.31 -0.41
C LEU A 18 -2.89 24.87 -1.44
N SER A 19 -1.61 24.99 -1.11
CA SER A 19 -0.52 24.52 -1.97
C SER A 19 -0.51 22.99 -2.05
N VAL A 20 -0.65 22.31 -0.91
CA VAL A 20 -0.77 20.85 -0.83
C VAL A 20 -2.01 20.37 -1.59
N PHE A 21 -3.15 21.06 -1.46
CA PHE A 21 -4.38 20.71 -2.16
C PHE A 21 -4.28 20.88 -3.69
N ARG A 22 -3.66 21.96 -4.17
CA ARG A 22 -3.38 22.14 -5.61
C ARG A 22 -2.37 21.11 -6.14
N HIS A 23 -1.41 20.70 -5.32
CA HIS A 23 -0.41 19.71 -5.69
C HIS A 23 -1.03 18.31 -5.82
N ILE A 24 -1.89 17.92 -4.87
CA ILE A 24 -2.67 16.67 -4.92
C ILE A 24 -3.49 16.60 -6.22
N VAL A 25 -4.21 17.67 -6.57
CA VAL A 25 -5.02 17.71 -7.81
C VAL A 25 -4.15 17.59 -9.07
N SER A 26 -2.94 18.16 -9.08
CA SER A 26 -2.05 18.07 -10.26
C SER A 26 -1.43 16.68 -10.45
N VAL A 27 -1.18 15.94 -9.37
CA VAL A 27 -0.61 14.58 -9.40
C VAL A 27 -1.59 13.58 -9.99
N PHE A 28 -2.89 13.73 -9.73
CA PHE A 28 -3.93 12.87 -10.31
C PHE A 28 -4.24 13.19 -11.78
N GLN A 29 -3.96 14.40 -12.25
CA GLN A 29 -4.13 14.77 -13.67
C GLN A 29 -2.96 14.33 -14.57
N ALA A 30 -1.86 13.84 -13.99
CA ALA A 30 -0.64 13.48 -14.70
C ALA A 30 -0.54 11.97 -15.04
N ILE A 31 -1.64 11.22 -15.00
CA ILE A 31 -1.68 9.87 -15.57
C ILE A 31 -1.50 10.01 -17.09
N PRO A 32 -0.45 9.45 -17.70
CA PRO A 32 -0.24 9.58 -19.13
C PRO A 32 -1.40 8.90 -19.88
N ARG A 33 -2.15 9.71 -20.63
CA ARG A 33 -3.32 9.35 -21.47
C ARG A 33 -3.05 8.31 -22.57
N GLY A 34 -1.89 7.64 -22.55
CA GLY A 34 -1.42 6.72 -23.59
C GLY A 34 -1.81 5.25 -23.42
N LEU A 35 -2.51 4.86 -22.34
CA LEU A 35 -2.85 3.45 -22.08
C LEU A 35 -4.36 3.14 -22.12
N ALA A 36 -5.21 4.10 -22.46
CA ALA A 36 -6.68 3.95 -22.52
C ALA A 36 -7.20 3.07 -23.68
N LEU A 37 -6.36 2.24 -24.30
CA LEU A 37 -6.71 1.39 -25.45
C LEU A 37 -6.64 -0.12 -25.15
N LEU A 38 -6.62 -0.53 -23.89
CA LEU A 38 -6.93 -1.91 -23.49
C LEU A 38 -8.36 -2.00 -22.95
N VAL A 39 -9.23 -2.13 -23.95
CA VAL A 39 -10.65 -2.47 -23.94
C VAL A 39 -11.09 -3.39 -22.79
N ARG A 40 -11.95 -2.85 -21.93
CA ARG A 40 -13.27 -3.40 -21.51
C ARG A 40 -13.35 -4.93 -21.37
N CYS A 41 -13.28 -5.42 -20.13
CA CYS A 41 -14.14 -6.50 -19.62
C CYS A 41 -14.02 -6.68 -18.09
N ARG A 42 -15.15 -6.53 -17.38
CA ARG A 42 -15.54 -7.14 -16.08
C ARG A 42 -14.58 -7.03 -14.88
N THR A 43 -14.90 -6.11 -13.95
CA THR A 43 -14.93 -6.20 -12.46
C THR A 43 -13.88 -7.01 -11.65
N ALA A 44 -12.79 -7.48 -12.22
CA ALA A 44 -11.59 -7.90 -11.51
C ALA A 44 -10.42 -7.84 -12.50
N PRO A 45 -9.25 -7.28 -12.15
CA PRO A 45 -8.08 -7.35 -13.01
C PRO A 45 -7.77 -8.83 -13.27
N CYS A 46 -7.93 -9.29 -14.52
CA CYS A 46 -7.66 -10.67 -14.94
C CYS A 46 -6.16 -11.06 -14.80
N SER A 47 -5.32 -10.15 -14.29
CA SER A 47 -3.88 -10.24 -14.13
C SER A 47 -3.43 -10.68 -12.71
N LEU A 48 -4.31 -10.66 -11.71
CA LEU A 48 -3.94 -10.91 -10.30
C LEU A 48 -4.08 -12.38 -9.90
N ASP A 49 -3.03 -13.18 -10.16
CA ASP A 49 -2.93 -14.55 -9.66
C ASP A 49 -2.23 -14.59 -8.28
N ILE A 50 -3.00 -14.65 -7.19
CA ILE A 50 -2.43 -14.71 -5.84
C ILE A 50 -1.50 -15.91 -5.59
N ARG A 51 -1.52 -16.95 -6.44
CA ARG A 51 -0.58 -18.09 -6.33
C ARG A 51 0.87 -17.68 -6.55
N ILE A 52 1.13 -16.58 -7.27
CA ILE A 52 2.50 -16.09 -7.51
C ILE A 52 3.07 -15.34 -6.29
N SER A 53 2.25 -15.01 -5.29
CA SER A 53 2.67 -14.30 -4.07
C SER A 53 3.76 -15.02 -3.27
N GLY A 54 3.84 -16.35 -3.38
CA GLY A 54 4.74 -17.15 -2.55
C GLY A 54 4.24 -17.39 -1.12
N LEU A 55 3.09 -16.81 -0.72
CA LEU A 55 2.48 -17.01 0.59
C LEU A 55 1.89 -18.42 0.78
N MET A 56 1.59 -19.14 -0.30
CA MET A 56 1.07 -20.52 -0.22
C MET A 56 2.16 -21.57 -0.01
N THR A 57 3.43 -21.18 -0.03
CA THR A 57 4.54 -22.11 0.15
C THR A 57 4.70 -22.53 1.62
N LYS A 58 5.51 -23.57 1.89
CA LYS A 58 5.82 -23.96 3.28
C LYS A 58 6.55 -22.86 4.04
N THR A 59 7.39 -22.10 3.33
CA THR A 59 8.17 -20.99 3.87
C THR A 59 7.98 -19.79 2.95
N PRO A 60 7.29 -18.73 3.40
CA PRO A 60 6.98 -17.57 2.59
C PRO A 60 8.22 -16.96 1.94
N GLN A 61 8.06 -16.44 0.74
CA GLN A 61 9.16 -15.88 -0.04
C GLN A 61 9.00 -14.36 -0.12
N THR A 62 9.64 -13.62 0.78
CA THR A 62 9.50 -12.15 0.91
C THR A 62 9.59 -11.41 -0.43
N ALA A 63 10.56 -11.75 -1.28
CA ALA A 63 10.72 -11.11 -2.59
C ALA A 63 9.55 -11.40 -3.55
N ARG A 64 8.93 -12.59 -3.51
CA ARG A 64 7.73 -12.87 -4.31
C ARG A 64 6.51 -12.16 -3.73
N THR A 65 6.40 -12.11 -2.41
CA THR A 65 5.32 -11.40 -1.71
C THR A 65 5.35 -9.93 -2.08
N LEU A 66 6.52 -9.27 -1.99
CA LEU A 66 6.68 -7.86 -2.34
C LEU A 66 6.40 -7.58 -3.82
N ARG A 67 6.87 -8.44 -4.74
CA ARG A 67 6.54 -8.29 -6.18
C ARG A 67 5.04 -8.43 -6.44
N TYR A 68 4.37 -9.34 -5.74
CA TYR A 68 2.93 -9.48 -5.83
C TYR A 68 2.22 -8.23 -5.27
N LEU A 69 2.67 -7.68 -4.13
CA LEU A 69 2.13 -6.43 -3.58
C LEU A 69 2.34 -5.25 -4.54
N ASP A 70 3.50 -5.14 -5.18
CA ASP A 70 3.80 -4.14 -6.19
C ASP A 70 2.89 -4.26 -7.42
N HIS A 71 2.66 -5.49 -7.89
CA HIS A 71 1.71 -5.74 -8.96
C HIS A 71 0.28 -5.38 -8.53
N LEU A 72 -0.14 -5.77 -7.33
CA LEU A 72 -1.45 -5.44 -6.77
C LEU A 72 -1.68 -3.94 -6.64
N VAL A 73 -0.69 -3.17 -6.17
CA VAL A 73 -0.78 -1.70 -6.11
C VAL A 73 -1.03 -1.14 -7.51
N LYS A 74 -0.24 -1.55 -8.51
CA LYS A 74 -0.36 -1.04 -9.88
C LYS A 74 -1.71 -1.36 -10.51
N GLU A 75 -2.16 -2.62 -10.42
CA GLU A 75 -3.45 -3.03 -10.99
C GLU A 75 -4.62 -2.35 -10.31
N THR A 76 -4.57 -2.20 -8.98
CA THR A 76 -5.64 -1.54 -8.24
C THR A 76 -5.63 -0.02 -8.42
N ASP A 77 -4.48 0.60 -8.67
CA ASP A 77 -4.41 2.03 -9.01
C ASP A 77 -5.01 2.31 -10.38
N ILE A 78 -4.71 1.48 -11.39
CA ILE A 78 -5.34 1.56 -12.71
C ILE A 78 -6.85 1.36 -12.59
N GLY A 79 -7.26 0.25 -11.97
CA GLY A 79 -8.67 -0.08 -11.85
C GLY A 79 -9.45 0.93 -11.00
N TRP A 80 -8.82 1.54 -9.98
CA TRP A 80 -9.43 2.59 -9.19
C TRP A 80 -9.62 3.89 -9.97
N ALA A 81 -8.64 4.27 -10.81
CA ALA A 81 -8.76 5.41 -11.70
C ALA A 81 -9.88 5.18 -12.72
N ASP A 82 -9.90 4.00 -13.36
CA ASP A 82 -10.88 3.67 -14.40
C ASP A 82 -12.33 3.70 -13.89
N VAL A 83 -12.60 3.18 -12.69
CA VAL A 83 -13.98 3.17 -12.13
C VAL A 83 -14.43 4.53 -11.61
N ASN A 84 -13.52 5.50 -11.47
CA ASN A 84 -13.80 6.85 -10.97
C ASN A 84 -13.40 7.95 -11.96
N ASP A 85 -13.22 7.63 -13.25
CA ASP A 85 -12.83 8.61 -14.28
C ASP A 85 -13.80 9.81 -14.34
N ASP A 86 -15.10 9.53 -14.17
CA ASP A 86 -16.16 10.54 -14.11
C ASP A 86 -16.39 11.14 -12.71
N ASN A 87 -15.65 10.71 -11.68
CA ASN A 87 -15.82 11.16 -10.30
C ASN A 87 -14.47 11.41 -9.58
N PRO A 88 -13.78 12.51 -9.90
CA PRO A 88 -12.46 12.80 -9.37
C PRO A 88 -12.44 13.08 -7.86
N GLU A 89 -13.55 13.55 -7.27
CA GLU A 89 -13.64 13.75 -5.82
C GLU A 89 -13.49 12.44 -5.06
N ARG A 90 -14.03 11.35 -5.62
CA ARG A 90 -13.95 10.01 -5.03
C ARG A 90 -12.53 9.44 -5.05
N LEU A 91 -11.63 9.92 -5.91
CA LEU A 91 -10.23 9.47 -5.93
C LEU A 91 -9.50 9.73 -4.62
N CYS A 92 -9.93 10.75 -3.86
CA CYS A 92 -9.35 11.11 -2.57
C CYS A 92 -10.02 10.40 -1.37
N ASP A 93 -11.07 9.60 -1.61
CA ASP A 93 -11.75 8.86 -0.56
C ASP A 93 -10.98 7.59 -0.21
N GLN A 94 -10.23 7.67 0.89
CA GLN A 94 -9.41 6.55 1.38
C GLN A 94 -10.26 5.35 1.81
N VAL A 95 -11.46 5.56 2.33
CA VAL A 95 -12.36 4.47 2.76
C VAL A 95 -12.88 3.73 1.53
N ALA A 96 -13.31 4.47 0.51
CA ALA A 96 -13.76 3.89 -0.74
C ALA A 96 -12.61 3.18 -1.48
N ARG A 97 -11.40 3.74 -1.47
CA ARG A 97 -10.19 3.12 -2.04
C ARG A 97 -9.85 1.79 -1.35
N ARG A 98 -9.86 1.76 -0.01
CA ARG A 98 -9.63 0.55 0.81
C ARG A 98 -10.71 -0.50 0.55
N SER A 99 -11.98 -0.08 0.46
CA SER A 99 -13.10 -0.97 0.11
C SER A 99 -12.91 -1.60 -1.28
N TYR A 100 -12.50 -0.81 -2.28
CA TYR A 100 -12.16 -1.32 -3.61
C TYR A 100 -11.01 -2.32 -3.59
N SER A 101 -9.91 -2.01 -2.88
CA SER A 101 -8.78 -2.93 -2.71
C SER A 101 -9.21 -4.28 -2.13
N ARG A 102 -10.03 -4.25 -1.08
CA ARG A 102 -10.54 -5.48 -0.44
C ARG A 102 -11.40 -6.29 -1.41
N ASN A 103 -12.27 -5.66 -2.20
CA ASN A 103 -13.06 -6.38 -3.21
C ASN A 103 -12.18 -7.07 -4.26
N VAL A 104 -11.11 -6.42 -4.72
CA VAL A 104 -10.15 -7.03 -5.65
C VAL A 104 -9.44 -8.22 -5.02
N LEU A 105 -9.02 -8.10 -3.75
CA LEU A 105 -8.40 -9.20 -3.00
C LEU A 105 -9.37 -10.37 -2.77
N THR A 106 -10.61 -10.10 -2.40
CA THR A 106 -11.65 -11.11 -2.22
C THR A 106 -11.86 -11.88 -3.53
N ALA A 107 -11.97 -11.18 -4.66
CA ALA A 107 -12.07 -11.82 -5.98
C ALA A 107 -10.83 -12.70 -6.29
N ALA A 108 -9.62 -12.25 -5.97
CA ALA A 108 -8.39 -13.05 -6.15
C ALA A 108 -8.37 -14.33 -5.27
N LEU A 109 -9.11 -14.33 -4.16
CA LEU A 109 -9.22 -15.44 -3.22
C LEU A 109 -10.36 -16.43 -3.54
N GLU A 110 -11.34 -16.07 -4.37
CA GLU A 110 -12.51 -16.91 -4.68
C GLU A 110 -12.13 -18.29 -5.23
N GLY A 111 -11.09 -18.35 -6.08
CA GLY A 111 -10.58 -19.58 -6.68
C GLY A 111 -9.62 -20.40 -5.81
N GLN A 112 -9.30 -19.95 -4.59
CA GLN A 112 -8.32 -20.62 -3.73
C GLN A 112 -8.97 -21.64 -2.79
N SER A 113 -8.26 -22.74 -2.57
CA SER A 113 -8.69 -23.77 -1.61
C SER A 113 -8.66 -23.25 -0.16
N PHE A 114 -9.55 -23.77 0.69
CA PHE A 114 -9.58 -23.46 2.12
C PHE A 114 -8.19 -23.60 2.76
N ASN A 115 -7.50 -24.73 2.52
CA ASN A 115 -6.15 -25.00 3.04
C ASN A 115 -5.10 -23.98 2.57
N ALA A 116 -5.22 -23.46 1.34
CA ALA A 116 -4.33 -22.42 0.85
C ALA A 116 -4.59 -21.10 1.59
N CYS A 117 -5.87 -20.72 1.76
CA CYS A 117 -6.25 -19.53 2.51
C CYS A 117 -5.79 -19.60 3.97
N THR A 118 -6.05 -20.70 4.67
CA THR A 118 -5.59 -20.90 6.06
C THR A 118 -4.07 -20.79 6.17
N ARG A 119 -3.32 -21.36 5.22
CA ARG A 119 -1.85 -21.26 5.22
C ARG A 119 -1.36 -19.85 5.00
N MET A 120 -1.92 -19.13 4.01
CA MET A 120 -1.57 -17.73 3.75
C MET A 120 -1.84 -16.88 4.99
N LEU A 121 -3.01 -17.07 5.61
CA LEU A 121 -3.39 -16.36 6.83
C LEU A 121 -2.41 -16.64 7.97
N ALA A 122 -2.12 -17.91 8.25
CA ALA A 122 -1.19 -18.30 9.32
C ALA A 122 0.21 -17.67 9.14
N HIS A 123 0.69 -17.57 7.90
CA HIS A 123 1.96 -16.88 7.63
C HIS A 123 1.88 -15.37 7.88
N LEU A 124 0.78 -14.74 7.48
CA LEU A 124 0.58 -13.30 7.61
C LEU A 124 0.28 -12.87 9.06
N GLU A 125 -0.32 -13.73 9.87
CA GLU A 125 -0.56 -13.45 11.30
C GLU A 125 0.65 -13.82 12.18
N GLY A 126 1.43 -14.82 11.77
CA GLY A 126 2.61 -15.26 12.48
C GLY A 126 3.81 -14.31 12.36
N GLU A 127 4.95 -14.76 12.88
CA GLU A 127 6.21 -14.01 12.93
C GLU A 127 6.63 -13.42 11.57
N TYR A 128 6.46 -14.19 10.48
CA TYR A 128 6.77 -13.71 9.13
C TYR A 128 5.96 -12.46 8.75
N GLY A 129 4.65 -12.49 8.96
CA GLY A 129 3.78 -11.39 8.57
C GLY A 129 3.92 -10.16 9.47
N GLN A 130 4.15 -10.38 10.77
CA GLN A 130 4.48 -9.30 11.70
C GLN A 130 5.78 -8.61 11.29
N HIS A 131 6.85 -9.37 10.99
CA HIS A 131 8.11 -8.82 10.49
C HIS A 131 7.92 -8.09 9.16
N LEU A 132 7.18 -8.68 8.21
CA LEU A 132 6.91 -8.07 6.90
C LEU A 132 6.20 -6.71 7.05
N ARG A 133 5.16 -6.61 7.90
CA ARG A 133 4.48 -5.34 8.17
C ARG A 133 5.43 -4.31 8.76
N GLY A 134 6.24 -4.70 9.74
CA GLY A 134 7.25 -3.82 10.34
C GLY A 134 8.28 -3.29 9.32
N VAL A 135 8.76 -4.17 8.42
CA VAL A 135 9.70 -3.79 7.35
C VAL A 135 9.05 -2.80 6.38
N LEU A 136 7.78 -3.03 6.04
CA LEU A 136 7.03 -2.17 5.12
C LEU A 136 6.71 -0.80 5.75
N ASP A 137 6.33 -0.77 7.03
CA ASP A 137 6.08 0.48 7.76
C ASP A 137 7.36 1.32 7.87
N PHE A 138 8.48 0.68 8.25
CA PHE A 138 9.79 1.34 8.28
C PHE A 138 10.17 1.88 6.89
N ALA A 139 10.03 1.05 5.84
CA ALA A 139 10.36 1.46 4.48
C ALA A 139 9.49 2.63 4.00
N ALA A 140 8.18 2.60 4.29
CA ALA A 140 7.26 3.68 3.94
C ALA A 140 7.62 4.99 4.64
N GLU A 141 7.98 4.94 5.93
CA GLU A 141 8.44 6.11 6.67
C GLU A 141 9.74 6.69 6.09
N GLN A 142 10.72 5.83 5.78
CA GLN A 142 11.99 6.28 5.20
C GLN A 142 11.80 6.88 3.79
N VAL A 143 10.96 6.25 2.95
CA VAL A 143 10.59 6.81 1.63
C VAL A 143 9.92 8.17 1.82
N GLY A 144 8.96 8.31 2.74
CA GLY A 144 8.26 9.57 3.00
C GLY A 144 9.15 10.72 3.48
N GLN A 145 10.35 10.41 3.99
CA GLN A 145 11.33 11.41 4.45
C GLN A 145 12.37 11.78 3.38
N THR A 146 12.63 10.91 2.41
CA THR A 146 13.74 11.07 1.45
C THR A 146 13.30 11.27 0.01
N GLU A 147 12.11 10.78 -0.35
CA GLU A 147 11.62 10.83 -1.71
C GLU A 147 10.72 12.05 -1.91
N GLU A 148 10.99 12.81 -2.97
CA GLU A 148 10.20 13.99 -3.34
C GLU A 148 9.01 13.61 -4.22
N ASP A 149 9.09 12.49 -4.95
CA ASP A 149 8.00 12.02 -5.80
C ASP A 149 6.81 11.52 -4.96
N PRO A 150 5.68 12.25 -4.95
CA PRO A 150 4.51 11.88 -4.15
C PRO A 150 3.90 10.55 -4.57
N VAL A 151 4.09 10.11 -5.82
CA VAL A 151 3.59 8.82 -6.32
C VAL A 151 4.35 7.68 -5.66
N LYS A 152 5.67 7.80 -5.54
CA LYS A 152 6.50 6.79 -4.87
C LYS A 152 6.24 6.76 -3.36
N VAL A 153 6.11 7.93 -2.73
CA VAL A 153 5.71 8.02 -1.32
C VAL A 153 4.36 7.34 -1.10
N SER A 154 3.35 7.69 -1.90
CA SER A 154 2.02 7.06 -1.82
C SER A 154 2.08 5.55 -2.03
N THR A 155 2.86 5.09 -3.02
CA THR A 155 3.06 3.66 -3.30
C THR A 155 3.64 2.91 -2.11
N ALA A 156 4.68 3.47 -1.47
CA ALA A 156 5.31 2.83 -0.31
C ALA A 156 4.33 2.66 0.86
N TYR A 157 3.51 3.68 1.15
CA TYR A 157 2.48 3.61 2.18
C TYR A 157 1.31 2.66 1.84
N LYS A 158 1.11 2.28 0.58
CA LYS A 158 0.08 1.30 0.21
C LYS A 158 0.49 -0.13 0.54
N TYR A 159 1.78 -0.47 0.52
CA TYR A 159 2.23 -1.84 0.77
C TYR A 159 1.79 -2.41 2.13
N PRO A 160 2.01 -1.75 3.28
CA PRO A 160 1.56 -2.29 4.57
C PRO A 160 0.03 -2.40 4.63
N LEU A 161 -0.69 -1.40 4.09
CA LEU A 161 -2.16 -1.41 4.01
C LEU A 161 -2.68 -2.61 3.20
N PHE A 162 -2.04 -2.97 2.09
CA PHE A 162 -2.42 -4.14 1.30
C PHE A 162 -2.19 -5.46 2.03
N VAL A 163 -1.17 -5.54 2.90
CA VAL A 163 -0.97 -6.72 3.75
C VAL A 163 -2.09 -6.85 4.76
N GLU A 164 -2.50 -5.76 5.40
CA GLU A 164 -3.66 -5.73 6.31
C GLU A 164 -4.95 -6.12 5.57
N ASP A 165 -5.22 -5.52 4.42
CA ASP A 165 -6.40 -5.79 3.62
C ASP A 165 -6.44 -7.26 3.16
N LEU A 166 -5.29 -7.86 2.87
CA LEU A 166 -5.20 -9.28 2.54
C LEU A 166 -5.52 -10.18 3.75
N ILE A 167 -5.08 -9.82 4.96
CA ILE A 167 -5.43 -10.56 6.18
C ILE A 167 -6.94 -10.50 6.42
N ILE A 168 -7.54 -9.32 6.30
CA ILE A 168 -8.98 -9.12 6.45
C ILE A 168 -9.74 -9.95 5.41
N ALA A 169 -9.35 -9.88 4.13
CA ALA A 169 -10.00 -10.63 3.06
C ALA A 169 -9.85 -12.16 3.25
N LEU A 170 -8.73 -12.62 3.81
CA LEU A 170 -8.53 -14.04 4.16
C LEU A 170 -9.44 -14.49 5.31
N HIS A 171 -9.60 -13.67 6.35
CA HIS A 171 -10.55 -13.93 7.43
C HIS A 171 -11.98 -14.04 6.90
N GLU A 172 -12.41 -13.06 6.12
CA GLU A 172 -13.74 -13.06 5.51
C GLU A 172 -13.96 -14.32 4.66
N ARG A 173 -12.95 -14.69 3.85
CA ARG A 173 -12.96 -15.91 3.02
C ARG A 173 -13.06 -17.20 3.84
N LEU A 174 -12.58 -17.19 5.08
CA LEU A 174 -12.60 -18.31 6.02
C LEU A 174 -13.80 -18.24 6.99
N GLY A 175 -14.68 -17.25 6.85
CA GLY A 175 -15.89 -17.09 7.66
C GLY A 175 -15.69 -16.36 8.99
N CYS A 176 -14.57 -15.66 9.15
CA CYS A 176 -14.26 -14.82 10.30
C CYS A 176 -14.42 -13.33 9.91
N TYR A 177 -15.15 -12.56 10.70
CA TYR A 177 -15.46 -11.15 10.43
C TYR A 177 -15.03 -10.26 11.60
N ASP A 178 -14.99 -8.94 11.37
CA ASP A 178 -14.63 -7.92 12.38
C ASP A 178 -13.26 -8.13 13.04
N VAL A 179 -12.28 -8.59 12.25
CA VAL A 179 -10.92 -8.86 12.72
C VAL A 179 -10.09 -7.59 12.74
N LEU A 180 -9.43 -7.37 13.88
CA LEU A 180 -8.38 -6.37 14.03
C LEU A 180 -7.03 -7.01 13.69
N VAL A 181 -6.29 -6.39 12.78
CA VAL A 181 -4.94 -6.85 12.42
C VAL A 181 -3.95 -6.26 13.41
N ASP A 182 -3.17 -7.12 14.06
CA ASP A 182 -2.10 -6.69 14.96
C ASP A 182 -1.02 -5.88 14.20
N PRO A 183 -0.45 -4.85 14.84
CA PRO A 183 0.61 -4.05 14.25
C PRO A 183 1.82 -4.92 13.85
N GLY A 184 2.62 -4.38 12.92
CA GLY A 184 3.90 -4.99 12.55
C GLY A 184 4.92 -5.01 13.69
N ALA A 185 6.00 -5.73 13.48
CA ALA A 185 7.16 -5.70 14.36
C ALA A 185 7.73 -4.27 14.46
N ASP A 186 8.20 -3.89 15.65
CA ASP A 186 8.75 -2.56 15.91
C ASP A 186 10.17 -2.40 15.32
N ILE A 187 10.22 -2.13 14.01
CA ILE A 187 11.47 -1.91 13.26
C ILE A 187 11.68 -0.41 13.11
N ARG A 188 12.71 0.11 13.78
CA ARG A 188 12.97 1.57 13.82
C ARG A 188 14.27 1.98 13.15
N ARG A 189 15.16 1.03 12.87
CA ARG A 189 16.51 1.33 12.37
C ARG A 189 16.86 0.44 11.19
N TYR A 190 17.66 0.99 10.28
CA TYR A 190 18.18 0.24 9.13
C TYR A 190 18.87 -1.06 9.53
N ARG A 191 19.62 -1.05 10.64
CA ARG A 191 20.33 -2.24 11.16
C ARG A 191 19.42 -3.37 11.63
N ASP A 192 18.13 -3.09 11.84
CA ASP A 192 17.14 -4.07 12.24
C ASP A 192 16.60 -4.84 11.01
N LEU A 193 16.90 -4.37 9.80
CA LEU A 193 16.60 -5.06 8.55
C LEU A 193 17.59 -6.18 8.27
N THR A 194 17.09 -7.32 7.80
CA THR A 194 17.94 -8.39 7.29
C THR A 194 18.40 -8.09 5.86
N SER A 195 19.48 -8.74 5.43
CA SER A 195 19.92 -8.67 4.02
C SER A 195 18.86 -9.17 3.03
N ARG A 196 17.96 -10.06 3.48
CA ARG A 196 16.83 -10.53 2.67
C ARG A 196 15.78 -9.43 2.51
N ASP A 197 15.51 -8.67 3.56
CA ASP A 197 14.54 -7.57 3.53
C ASP A 197 15.00 -6.48 2.58
N ILE A 198 16.27 -6.04 2.71
CA ILE A 198 16.87 -5.04 1.82
C ILE A 198 16.80 -5.49 0.35
N LYS A 199 17.17 -6.75 0.07
CA LYS A 199 17.09 -7.30 -1.29
C LYS A 199 15.65 -7.37 -1.80
N ALA A 200 14.69 -7.71 -0.94
CA ALA A 200 13.30 -7.83 -1.34
C ALA A 200 12.66 -6.45 -1.59
N LEU A 201 12.97 -5.44 -0.77
CA LEU A 201 12.58 -4.04 -0.97
C LEU A 201 13.15 -3.46 -2.27
N SER A 202 14.41 -3.78 -2.59
CA SER A 202 15.01 -3.35 -3.87
C SER A 202 14.27 -3.89 -5.09
N CYS A 203 13.59 -5.05 -4.99
CA CYS A 203 12.81 -5.62 -6.08
C CYS A 203 11.55 -4.81 -6.41
N VAL A 204 11.12 -3.91 -5.53
CA VAL A 204 9.98 -3.01 -5.71
C VAL A 204 10.41 -1.55 -5.78
N GLY A 205 11.70 -1.29 -6.03
CA GLY A 205 12.24 0.04 -6.24
C GLY A 205 12.57 0.83 -4.97
N ILE A 206 12.55 0.19 -3.79
CA ILE A 206 12.98 0.82 -2.53
C ILE A 206 14.45 0.46 -2.29
N GLY A 207 15.33 1.43 -2.55
CA GLY A 207 16.78 1.29 -2.49
C GLY A 207 17.36 1.45 -1.09
N ALA A 208 18.61 1.01 -0.91
CA ALA A 208 19.30 1.15 0.37
C ALA A 208 19.57 2.62 0.73
N ASP A 209 19.81 3.46 -0.26
CA ASP A 209 19.95 4.92 -0.15
C ASP A 209 18.73 5.56 0.52
N THR A 210 17.53 5.15 0.10
CA THR A 210 16.26 5.58 0.71
C THR A 210 16.14 5.12 2.16
N LEU A 211 16.58 3.90 2.47
CA LEU A 211 16.41 3.26 3.79
C LEU A 211 17.41 3.73 4.86
N THR A 212 18.47 4.44 4.46
CA THR A 212 19.53 4.91 5.37
C THR A 212 19.37 6.37 5.81
N ALA A 213 18.26 7.03 5.49
CA ALA A 213 18.05 8.47 5.71
C ALA A 213 18.36 8.95 7.13
N ASN A 214 18.12 8.09 8.13
CA ASN A 214 18.33 8.36 9.55
C ASN A 214 19.31 7.37 10.23
N ALA A 215 20.16 6.69 9.45
CA ALA A 215 21.10 5.69 9.96
C ALA A 215 22.30 6.30 10.69
#